data_AF-A0A453RER3-F1
#
_entry.id   AF-A0A453RER3-F1
#
_cell.length_a   1.000
_cell.length_b   1.000
_cell.length_c   1.000
_cell.angle_alpha   90.00
_cell.angle_beta   90.00
_cell.angle_gamma   90.00
#
_symmetry.space_group_name_H-M   'P 1'
#
loop_
_entity.id
_entity.type
_entity.pdbx_description
1 polymer ?
#
loop_
_entity_poly.entity_id
_entity_poly.type
_entity_poly.pdbx_seq_one_letter_code
_entity_poly.pdbx_strand_id
1 'polypeptide(L)' 'RNTAKTFYAASIFFEILSQFGELQPDLEQKQKYAIWKAAEIRKALKEGRKPEAGPPGGDKDDAPA' A
#
# COMPACT_ATOMS: atom_id res chain seq x y z
N ARG A 1 -3.75 8.05 -11.61
CA ARG A 1 -3.16 9.10 -10.72
C ARG A 1 -3.91 9.25 -9.40
N ASN A 2 -5.25 9.31 -9.40
CA ASN A 2 -6.05 9.45 -8.16
C ASN A 2 -5.90 8.27 -7.20
N THR A 3 -5.85 7.03 -7.72
CA THR A 3 -5.67 5.81 -6.90
C THR A 3 -4.40 5.82 -6.04
N ALA A 4 -3.28 6.33 -6.56
CA ALA A 4 -2.05 6.47 -5.77
C ALA A 4 -2.21 7.43 -4.59
N LYS A 5 -2.99 8.51 -4.77
CA LYS A 5 -3.30 9.44 -3.68
C LYS A 5 -4.17 8.77 -2.62
N THR A 6 -5.13 7.95 -3.03
CA THR A 6 -5.99 7.21 -2.10
C THR A 6 -5.21 6.21 -1.25
N PHE A 7 -4.30 5.44 -1.86
CA PHE A 7 -3.42 4.54 -1.11
C PHE A 7 -2.48 5.29 -0.16
N TYR A 8 -1.94 6.42 -0.60
CA TYR A 8 -1.12 7.26 0.29
C TYR A 8 -1.94 7.84 1.45
N ALA A 9 -3.17 8.31 1.21
CA ALA A 9 -4.06 8.76 2.28
C ALA A 9 -4.36 7.62 3.28
N ALA A 10 -4.59 6.40 2.77
CA ALA A 10 -4.79 5.23 3.61
C ALA A 10 -3.57 4.93 4.52
N SER A 11 -2.33 5.04 4.02
CA SER A 11 -1.15 4.85 4.88
C SER A 11 -1.05 5.88 6.00
N ILE A 12 -1.43 7.13 5.71
CA ILE A 12 -1.49 8.20 6.72
C ILE A 12 -2.60 7.92 7.75
N PHE A 13 -3.76 7.40 7.33
CA PHE A 13 -4.79 7.00 8.28
C PHE A 13 -4.32 5.90 9.24
N PHE A 14 -3.60 4.88 8.75
CA PHE A 14 -3.02 3.86 9.61
C PHE A 14 -1.96 4.44 10.56
N GLU A 15 -1.15 5.39 10.10
CA GLU A 15 -0.16 6.09 10.95
C GLU A 15 -0.83 6.94 12.05
N ILE A 16 -1.98 7.54 11.75
CA ILE A 16 -2.77 8.24 12.76
C ILE A 16 -3.38 7.25 13.75
N LEU A 17 -3.87 6.09 13.29
CA LEU A 17 -4.43 5.06 14.16
C LEU A 17 -3.40 4.54 15.18
N SER A 18 -2.12 4.42 14.80
CA SER A 18 -1.06 3.98 15.73
C SER A 18 -0.78 4.99 16.85
N GLN A 19 -1.23 6.25 16.74
CA GLN A 19 -1.15 7.22 17.84
C GLN A 19 -2.13 6.91 18.98
N PHE A 20 -3.15 6.09 18.72
CA PHE A 20 -4.16 5.69 19.72
C PHE A 20 -3.86 4.34 20.39
N GLY A 21 -2.77 3.67 20.01
CA GLY A 21 -2.36 2.38 20.55
C GLY A 21 -1.68 1.50 19.50
N GLU A 22 -1.29 0.31 19.91
CA GLU A 22 -0.68 -0.68 19.02
C GLU A 22 -1.68 -1.14 17.96
N LEU A 23 -1.24 -1.16 16.70
CA LEU A 23 -2.04 -1.66 15.60
C LEU A 23 -2.06 -3.18 15.60
N GLN A 24 -3.21 -3.76 15.27
CA GLN A 24 -3.25 -5.19 15.00
C GLN A 24 -2.36 -5.52 13.79
N PRO A 25 -1.70 -6.69 13.76
CA PRO A 25 -0.78 -7.08 12.69
C PRO A 25 -1.36 -6.95 11.27
N ASP A 26 -2.66 -7.25 11.11
CA ASP A 26 -3.39 -7.08 9.85
C ASP A 26 -3.47 -5.61 9.39
N LEU A 27 -3.63 -4.66 10.32
CA LEU A 27 -3.63 -3.23 10.02
C LEU A 27 -2.24 -2.73 9.63
N GLU A 28 -1.19 -3.26 10.28
CA GLU A 28 0.19 -2.95 9.91
C GLU A 28 0.54 -3.46 8.50
N GLN A 29 0.11 -4.67 8.15
CA GLN A 29 0.26 -5.22 6.80
C GLN A 29 -0.48 -4.36 5.76
N LYS A 30 -1.71 -3.93 6.08
CA LYS A 30 -2.49 -3.02 5.22
C LYS A 30 -1.81 -1.66 5.04
N GLN A 31 -1.16 -1.14 6.08
CA GLN A 31 -0.38 0.10 5.98
C GLN A 31 0.82 -0.06 5.04
N LYS A 32 1.61 -1.12 5.23
CA LYS A 32 2.76 -1.43 4.35
C LYS A 32 2.32 -1.59 2.90
N TYR A 33 1.22 -2.32 2.66
CA TYR A 33 0.64 -2.46 1.34
C TYR A 33 0.23 -1.11 0.73
N ALA A 34 -0.41 -0.25 1.51
CA ALA A 34 -0.86 1.05 1.04
C ALA A 34 0.32 1.94 0.61
N ILE A 35 1.41 1.94 1.37
CA ILE A 35 2.65 2.66 1.02
C ILE A 35 3.25 2.10 -0.28
N TRP A 36 3.47 0.78 -0.33
CA TRP A 36 4.03 0.12 -1.50
C TRP A 36 3.19 0.37 -2.76
N LYS A 37 1.86 0.21 -2.66
CA LYS A 37 0.97 0.37 -3.81
C LYS A 37 0.90 1.82 -4.30
N ALA A 38 0.95 2.79 -3.40
CA ALA A 38 1.04 4.19 -3.78
C ALA A 38 2.32 4.51 -4.56
N ALA A 39 3.46 3.95 -4.11
CA ALA A 39 4.76 4.10 -4.77
C ALA A 39 4.78 3.43 -6.15
N GLU A 40 4.30 2.18 -6.24
CA GLU A 40 4.24 1.42 -7.49
C GLU A 40 3.34 2.09 -8.54
N ILE A 41 2.14 2.55 -8.15
CA ILE A 41 1.24 3.27 -9.08
C ILE A 41 1.90 4.57 -9.54
N ARG A 42 2.58 5.31 -8.65
CA ARG A 42 3.31 6.54 -9.03
C ARG A 42 4.43 6.25 -10.02
N LYS A 43 5.22 5.20 -9.77
CA LYS A 43 6.32 4.78 -10.64
C LYS A 43 5.82 4.37 -12.02
N ALA A 44 4.79 3.52 -12.09
CA ALA A 44 4.18 3.10 -13.36
C ALA A 44 3.69 4.30 -14.17
N LEU A 45 2.98 5.24 -13.55
CA LEU A 45 2.49 6.44 -14.22
C LEU A 45 3.63 7.35 -14.70
N LYS A 46 4.73 7.46 -13.94
CA LYS A 46 5.91 8.25 -14.33
C LYS A 46 6.61 7.64 -15.55
N GLU A 47 6.64 6.32 -15.65
CA GLU A 47 7.23 5.57 -16.76
C GLU A 47 6.29 5.41 -17.96
N GLY A 48 5.06 5.95 -17.90
CA GLY A 48 4.05 5.78 -18.97
C GLY A 48 3.45 4.37 -19.05
N ARG A 49 3.74 3.50 -18.06
CA ARG A 49 3.18 2.15 -17.97
C ARG A 49 1.81 2.17 -17.28
N LYS A 50 0.92 1.27 -17.70
CA LYS A 50 -0.38 1.08 -17.03
C LYS A 50 -0.13 0.41 -15.66
N PRO A 51 -0.61 0.97 -14.54
CA PRO A 51 -0.47 0.32 -13.24
C PRO A 51 -1.27 -0.99 -13.22
N GLU A 52 -0.64 -2.08 -12.79
CA GLU A 52 -1.33 -3.36 -12.61
C GLU A 52 -2.16 -3.37 -11.32
N ALA A 53 -3.35 -3.98 -11.37
CA ALA A 53 -4.10 -4.33 -10.17
C ALA A 53 -3.24 -5.33 -9.38
N GLY A 54 -2.84 -4.95 -8.17
CA GLY A 54 -2.01 -5.84 -7.34
C GLY A 54 -2.88 -6.94 -6.72
N PRO A 55 -2.30 -8.11 -6.40
CA PRO A 55 -2.98 -9.08 -5.56
C PRO A 55 -3.33 -8.45 -4.18
N PRO A 56 -4.46 -8.82 -3.58
CA PRO A 56 -4.76 -8.46 -2.19
C PRO A 56 -3.77 -9.20 -1.28
N GLY A 57 -2.94 -8.47 -0.53
CA GLY A 57 -2.00 -9.07 0.42
C GLY A 57 -0.60 -8.45 0.44
N GLY A 58 -0.21 -7.77 -0.63
CA GLY A 58 0.97 -6.88 -0.59
C GLY A 58 2.35 -7.49 -0.59
N ASP A 59 2.49 -8.82 -0.61
CA ASP A 59 3.78 -9.47 -0.77
C ASP A 59 3.81 -10.31 -2.05
N LYS A 60 4.87 -10.10 -2.86
CA LYS A 60 5.31 -11.06 -3.88
C LYS A 60 6.44 -11.97 -3.37
N ASP A 61 6.71 -11.95 -2.06
CA ASP A 61 7.77 -12.75 -1.41
C ASP A 61 7.25 -13.82 -0.43
N ASP A 62 5.93 -14.01 -0.31
CA ASP A 62 5.31 -15.10 0.48
C ASP A 62 4.55 -16.11 -0.39
N ALA A 63 5.18 -16.55 -1.50
CA ALA A 63 4.79 -17.79 -2.18
C ALA A 63 5.84 -18.86 -1.84
N PRO A 64 5.52 -19.92 -1.06
CA PRO A 64 6.39 -21.07 -1.00
C PRO A 64 6.45 -21.69 -2.40
N ALA A 65 7.66 -22.09 -2.80
CA ALA A 65 7.93 -22.86 -4.02
C ALA A 65 7.11 -24.15 -4.09
#